data_AF-A0A229SZ65-F1
#
_entry.id   AF-A0A229SZ65-F1
#
_cell.length_a   1.000
_cell.length_b   1.000
_cell.length_c   1.000
_cell.angle_alpha   90.00
_cell.angle_beta   90.00
_cell.angle_gamma   90.00
#
_symmetry.space_group_name_H-M   'P 1'
#
loop_
_entity.id
_entity.type
_entity.pdbx_description
1 polymer ?
#
loop_
_entity_poly.entity_id
_entity_poly.type
_entity_poly.pdbx_seq_one_letter_code
_entity_poly.pdbx_strand_id
1 'polypeptide(L)'
;MGRRKFGCGFWFVALTVGLPFVSGAAAAVVLALTAPAIVPFLVAADPAQFAEHRTAWWCFFGAAPLVALLLVSRGSPRSRRRRRSPTARQRWATVRRALSRAGILLLATNITALVLLLNGNVAHGPHAAQQTAILFGGSGAAGAVALIAFRLWDRWFPPGERLKPVTLAAVQAATAEAEQTLRKVRANNHRVDRMAAAVEQQLQAARLNLDFAGLCELHYESRGCADNAYQYYDMSRDVARGLAGIVVRARATVTMRVRSEVNPATGRRERPNRSAMTAAATSLALTRSRISDEVGKGLTMVKNLNARTADLKFSIRDDCGARGQRWFEDLEARTEARRQADGRLPA
;
A
#
# COMPACT_ATOMS: atom_id res chain seq x y z
N MET A 1 -38.78 5.49 -3.77
CA MET A 1 -37.64 5.92 -2.92
C MET A 1 -36.69 6.77 -3.75
N GLY A 2 -36.70 8.09 -3.58
CA GLY A 2 -35.95 9.04 -4.41
C GLY A 2 -34.46 9.10 -4.06
N ARG A 3 -33.59 8.83 -5.03
CA ARG A 3 -32.13 9.04 -4.91
C ARG A 3 -31.79 10.49 -5.25
N ARG A 4 -31.23 11.21 -4.27
CA ARG A 4 -30.67 12.57 -4.43
C ARG A 4 -29.46 12.51 -5.36
N LYS A 5 -29.52 13.22 -6.49
CA LYS A 5 -28.38 13.47 -7.38
C LYS A 5 -27.39 14.39 -6.63
N PHE A 6 -26.28 13.84 -6.10
CA PHE A 6 -25.17 14.68 -5.66
C PHE A 6 -24.49 15.25 -6.91
N GLY A 7 -24.89 16.46 -7.28
CA GLY A 7 -24.36 17.16 -8.45
C GLY A 7 -22.88 17.48 -8.33
N CYS A 8 -22.25 17.64 -9.49
CA CYS A 8 -20.86 18.05 -9.73
C CYS A 8 -20.40 19.25 -8.84
N GLY A 9 -21.34 20.07 -8.35
CA GLY A 9 -21.08 21.15 -7.39
C GLY A 9 -20.43 20.71 -6.06
N PHE A 10 -20.63 19.47 -5.60
CA PHE A 10 -20.00 19.00 -4.35
C PHE A 10 -18.47 18.88 -4.49
N TRP A 11 -17.97 18.45 -5.65
CA TRP A 11 -16.53 18.39 -5.92
C TRP A 11 -15.92 19.78 -6.06
N PHE A 12 -16.66 20.71 -6.66
CA PHE A 12 -16.21 22.10 -6.79
C PHE A 12 -16.13 22.79 -5.42
N VAL A 13 -17.12 22.59 -4.54
CA VAL A 13 -17.10 23.08 -3.15
C VAL A 13 -16.00 22.39 -2.32
N ALA A 14 -15.78 21.08 -2.50
CA ALA A 14 -14.71 20.36 -1.83
C ALA A 14 -13.30 20.83 -2.27
N LEU A 15 -13.12 21.22 -3.54
CA LEU A 15 -11.85 21.73 -4.06
C LEU A 15 -11.63 23.21 -3.72
N THR A 16 -12.66 24.06 -3.79
CA THR A 16 -12.53 25.50 -3.54
C THR A 16 -12.50 25.84 -2.05
N VAL A 17 -13.32 25.18 -1.24
CA VAL A 17 -13.39 25.41 0.20
C VAL A 17 -12.55 24.39 0.95
N GLY A 18 -12.49 23.12 0.56
CA GLY A 18 -11.74 22.12 1.32
C GLY A 18 -10.22 22.28 1.24
N LEU A 19 -9.69 22.65 0.07
CA LEU A 19 -8.25 22.72 -0.18
C LEU A 19 -7.51 23.81 0.64
N PRO A 20 -8.02 25.05 0.80
CA PRO A 20 -7.40 26.06 1.67
C PRO A 20 -7.47 25.69 3.16
N PHE A 21 -8.53 25.00 3.60
CA PHE A 21 -8.61 24.53 4.99
C PHE A 21 -7.63 23.38 5.25
N VAL A 22 -7.48 22.46 4.30
CA VAL A 22 -6.51 21.37 4.39
C VAL A 22 -5.08 21.90 4.33
N SER A 23 -4.78 22.85 3.44
CA SER A 23 -3.46 23.47 3.37
C SER A 23 -3.15 24.28 4.62
N GLY A 24 -4.11 25.04 5.14
CA GLY A 24 -3.98 25.78 6.39
C GLY A 24 -3.74 24.88 7.60
N ALA A 25 -4.49 23.78 7.70
CA ALA A 25 -4.29 22.79 8.76
C ALA A 25 -2.92 22.10 8.65
N ALA A 26 -2.49 21.75 7.44
CA ALA A 26 -1.17 21.16 7.21
C ALA A 26 -0.05 22.15 7.57
N ALA A 27 -0.17 23.40 7.14
CA ALA A 27 0.78 24.47 7.47
C ALA A 27 0.86 24.69 8.99
N ALA A 28 -0.28 24.75 9.68
CA ALA A 28 -0.33 24.88 11.14
C ALA A 28 0.33 23.68 11.86
N VAL A 29 0.16 22.46 11.34
CA VAL A 29 0.83 21.27 11.87
C VAL A 29 2.35 21.35 11.68
N VAL A 30 2.82 21.71 10.48
CA VAL A 30 4.26 21.85 10.22
C VAL A 30 4.84 22.98 11.09
N LEU A 31 4.15 24.12 11.17
CA LEU A 31 4.54 25.25 12.01
C LEU A 31 4.64 24.87 13.49
N ALA A 32 3.67 24.12 14.02
CA ALA A 32 3.75 23.60 15.38
C ALA A 32 4.95 22.66 15.57
N LEU A 33 5.27 21.82 14.58
CA LEU A 33 6.40 20.89 14.67
C LEU A 33 7.78 21.56 14.54
N THR A 34 7.86 22.73 13.90
CA THR A 34 9.11 23.48 13.69
C THR A 34 9.28 24.64 14.65
N ALA A 35 8.23 25.07 15.36
CA ALA A 35 8.27 26.15 16.33
C ALA A 35 9.40 26.02 17.37
N PRO A 36 9.75 24.83 17.90
CA PRO A 36 10.86 24.72 18.85
C PRO A 36 12.23 25.13 18.31
N ALA A 37 12.45 25.08 16.99
CA ALA A 37 13.64 25.60 16.33
C ALA A 37 13.49 27.06 15.89
N ILE A 38 12.31 27.43 15.38
CA ILE A 38 12.05 28.79 14.87
C ILE A 38 12.05 29.82 16.00
N VAL A 39 11.38 29.54 17.12
CA VAL A 39 11.27 30.49 18.25
C VAL A 39 12.62 30.94 18.80
N PRO A 40 13.55 30.06 19.20
CA PRO A 40 14.85 30.51 19.71
C PRO A 40 15.66 31.23 18.62
N PHE A 41 15.54 30.81 17.36
CA PHE A 41 16.18 31.49 16.25
C PHE A 41 15.65 32.92 16.07
N LEU A 42 14.33 33.13 16.06
CA LEU A 42 13.72 34.45 15.94
C LEU A 42 14.06 35.35 17.13
N VAL A 43 14.02 34.83 18.36
CA VAL A 43 14.42 35.59 19.55
C VAL A 43 15.86 36.11 19.44
N ALA A 44 16.76 35.32 18.83
CA ALA A 44 18.17 35.68 18.68
C ALA A 44 18.44 36.57 17.45
N ALA A 45 17.79 36.31 16.32
CA ALA A 45 18.08 36.95 15.03
C ALA A 45 17.17 38.16 14.74
N ASP A 46 15.91 38.14 15.20
CA ASP A 46 14.93 39.20 14.96
C ASP A 46 13.90 39.30 16.12
N PRO A 47 14.26 39.96 17.22
CA PRO A 47 13.38 40.09 18.38
C PRO A 47 12.13 40.93 18.10
N ALA A 48 12.16 41.82 17.10
CA ALA A 48 11.03 42.67 16.75
C ALA A 48 9.91 41.84 16.11
N GLN A 49 10.25 41.00 15.14
CA GLN A 49 9.30 40.07 14.53
C GLN A 49 8.72 39.07 15.55
N PHE A 50 9.55 38.61 16.50
CA PHE A 50 9.06 37.76 17.58
C PHE A 50 8.07 38.48 18.49
N ALA A 51 8.31 39.76 18.80
CA ALA A 51 7.45 40.55 19.68
C ALA A 51 6.05 40.77 19.08
N GLU A 52 5.96 41.01 17.77
CA GLU A 52 4.69 41.25 17.06
C GLU A 52 3.74 40.05 17.13
N HIS A 53 4.28 38.83 17.10
CA HIS A 53 3.50 37.58 17.08
C HIS A 53 3.79 36.67 18.27
N ARG A 54 4.23 37.25 19.39
CA ARG A 54 4.72 36.52 20.58
C ARG A 54 3.75 35.43 21.06
N THR A 55 2.47 35.77 21.19
CA THR A 55 1.45 34.84 21.68
C THR A 55 1.27 33.63 20.76
N ALA A 56 1.23 33.85 19.44
CA ALA A 56 1.11 32.79 18.46
C ALA A 56 2.32 31.83 18.50
N TRP A 57 3.54 32.37 18.57
CA TRP A 57 4.75 31.57 18.66
C TRP A 57 4.80 30.69 19.91
N TRP A 58 4.43 31.23 21.08
CA TRP A 58 4.34 30.44 22.31
C TRP A 58 3.25 29.36 22.24
N CYS A 59 2.11 29.66 21.61
CA CYS A 59 1.07 28.66 21.37
C CYS A 59 1.57 27.50 20.51
N PHE A 60 2.26 27.78 19.40
CA PHE A 60 2.82 26.72 18.54
C PHE A 60 3.93 25.93 19.23
N PHE A 61 4.81 26.61 19.97
CA PHE A 61 5.86 25.97 20.76
C PHE A 61 5.27 25.01 21.81
N GLY A 62 4.25 25.46 22.54
CA GLY A 62 3.55 24.64 23.53
C GLY A 62 2.73 23.49 22.92
N ALA A 63 2.20 23.68 21.71
CA ALA A 63 1.41 22.67 21.00
C ALA A 63 2.26 21.58 20.34
N ALA A 64 3.54 21.85 20.05
CA ALA A 64 4.48 20.94 19.38
C ALA A 64 4.45 19.48 19.89
N PRO A 65 4.58 19.20 21.21
CA PRO A 65 4.55 17.83 21.73
C PRO A 65 3.20 17.14 21.53
N LEU A 66 2.09 17.87 21.67
CA LEU A 66 0.75 17.33 21.50
C LEU A 66 0.49 16.98 20.03
N VAL A 67 0.87 17.86 19.10
CA VAL A 67 0.74 17.63 17.66
C VAL A 67 1.57 16.41 17.25
N ALA A 68 2.83 16.31 17.71
CA ALA A 68 3.69 15.17 17.42
C ALA A 68 3.09 13.84 17.96
N LEU A 69 2.57 13.84 19.19
CA LEU A 69 1.92 12.68 19.80
C LEU A 69 0.66 12.26 19.01
N LEU A 70 -0.16 13.22 18.58
CA LEU A 70 -1.37 12.98 17.79
C LEU A 70 -1.05 12.37 16.42
N LEU A 71 0.00 12.86 15.73
CA LEU A 71 0.43 12.33 14.44
C LEU A 71 0.94 10.89 14.56
N VAL A 72 1.79 10.62 15.55
CA VAL A 72 2.32 9.28 15.80
C VAL A 72 1.22 8.30 16.22
N SER A 73 0.28 8.72 17.06
CA SER A 73 -0.80 7.85 17.55
C SER A 73 -1.84 7.53 16.48
N ARG A 74 -2.19 8.48 15.60
CA ARG A 74 -3.07 8.23 14.44
C ARG A 74 -2.44 7.33 13.39
N GLY A 75 -1.11 7.33 13.28
CA GLY A 75 -0.37 6.51 12.33
C GLY A 75 -0.33 5.02 12.67
N SER A 76 -0.59 4.66 13.93
CA SER A 76 -0.59 3.26 14.36
C SER A 76 -1.83 2.55 13.80
N PRO A 77 -1.68 1.39 13.12
CA PRO A 77 -2.83 0.64 12.63
C PRO A 77 -3.72 0.33 13.84
N ARG A 78 -4.89 0.97 13.91
CA ARG A 78 -5.95 0.61 14.87
C ARG A 78 -6.19 -0.88 14.68
N SER A 79 -5.67 -1.68 15.60
CA SER A 79 -5.88 -3.12 15.59
C SER A 79 -7.39 -3.32 15.74
N ARG A 80 -8.07 -3.57 14.61
CA ARG A 80 -9.51 -3.85 14.55
C ARG A 80 -9.90 -5.12 15.32
N ARG A 81 -8.95 -5.81 15.96
CA ARG A 81 -9.21 -6.91 16.89
C ARG A 81 -9.74 -6.39 18.22
N ARG A 82 -11.05 -6.12 18.23
CA ARG A 82 -11.94 -6.23 19.40
C ARG A 82 -11.61 -7.51 20.19
N ARG A 83 -11.38 -7.39 21.50
CA ARG A 83 -12.16 -8.05 22.61
C ARG A 83 -11.43 -8.23 23.94
N ARG A 84 -10.18 -7.79 24.12
CA ARG A 84 -9.57 -7.76 25.46
C ARG A 84 -9.06 -6.37 25.80
N SER A 85 -9.57 -5.83 26.89
CA SER A 85 -9.09 -4.59 27.49
C SER A 85 -7.59 -4.69 27.74
N PRO A 86 -6.76 -3.79 27.20
CA PRO A 86 -5.32 -3.83 27.42
C PRO A 86 -5.03 -3.62 28.91
N THR A 87 -4.13 -4.44 29.45
CA THR A 87 -3.70 -4.34 30.86
C THR A 87 -2.98 -3.00 31.10
N ALA A 88 -2.96 -2.51 32.34
CA ALA A 88 -2.29 -1.25 32.69
C ALA A 88 -0.84 -1.19 32.18
N ARG A 89 -0.11 -2.31 32.29
CA ARG A 89 1.26 -2.47 31.79
C ARG A 89 1.36 -2.31 30.26
N GLN A 90 0.38 -2.82 29.50
CA GLN A 90 0.34 -2.65 28.05
C GLN A 90 0.04 -1.20 27.65
N ARG A 91 -0.86 -0.52 28.37
CA ARG A 91 -1.17 0.91 28.14
C ARG A 91 0.08 1.77 28.32
N TRP A 92 0.81 1.59 29.43
CA TRP A 92 2.06 2.30 29.70
C TRP A 92 3.14 2.05 28.63
N ALA A 93 3.29 0.81 28.15
CA ALA A 93 4.24 0.49 27.09
C ALA A 93 3.90 1.20 25.76
N THR A 94 2.61 1.31 25.42
CA THR A 94 2.15 2.05 24.24
C THR A 94 2.40 3.55 24.37
N VAL A 95 2.08 4.13 25.53
CA VAL A 95 2.32 5.56 25.80
C VAL A 95 3.81 5.89 25.72
N ARG A 96 4.68 5.10 26.38
CA ARG A 96 6.13 5.32 26.35
C ARG A 96 6.70 5.27 24.92
N ARG A 97 6.18 4.37 24.07
CA ARG A 97 6.58 4.27 22.66
C ARG A 97 6.07 5.44 21.83
N ALA A 98 4.83 5.88 22.07
CA ALA A 98 4.29 7.05 21.40
C ALA A 98 5.12 8.30 21.73
N LEU A 99 5.52 8.46 23.00
CA LEU A 99 6.41 9.53 23.46
C LEU A 99 7.78 9.46 22.79
N SER A 100 8.45 8.30 22.76
CA SER A 100 9.77 8.19 22.12
C SER A 100 9.72 8.54 20.62
N ARG A 101 8.64 8.15 19.93
CA ARG A 101 8.43 8.47 18.52
C ARG A 101 8.09 9.94 18.28
N ALA A 102 7.27 10.52 19.15
CA ALA A 102 6.98 11.95 19.11
C ALA A 102 8.27 12.76 19.30
N GLY A 103 9.14 12.34 20.22
CA GLY A 103 10.47 12.92 20.41
C GLY A 103 11.35 12.82 19.16
N ILE A 104 11.44 11.65 18.53
CA ILE A 104 12.21 11.48 17.28
C ILE A 104 11.64 12.34 16.14
N LEU A 105 10.31 12.40 16.01
CA LEU A 105 9.65 13.23 15.00
C LEU A 105 9.99 14.70 15.19
N LEU A 106 9.86 15.22 16.41
CA LEU A 106 10.23 16.59 16.74
C LEU A 106 11.72 16.84 16.49
N LEU A 107 12.59 15.93 16.91
CA LEU A 107 14.03 16.08 16.69
C LEU A 107 14.34 16.19 15.19
N ALA A 108 13.77 15.32 14.36
CA ALA A 108 13.99 15.36 12.92
C ALA A 108 13.48 16.67 12.29
N THR A 109 12.25 17.11 12.60
CA THR A 109 11.68 18.34 12.01
C THR A 109 12.42 19.59 12.46
N ASN A 110 12.86 19.65 13.73
CA ASN A 110 13.57 20.81 14.29
C ASN A 110 15.02 20.89 13.82
N ILE A 111 15.74 19.77 13.69
CA ILE A 111 17.09 19.77 13.08
C ILE A 111 17.01 20.26 11.64
N THR A 112 16.06 19.76 10.84
CA THR A 112 15.89 20.21 9.46
C THR A 112 15.53 21.69 9.37
N ALA A 113 14.61 22.16 10.22
CA ALA A 113 14.23 23.57 10.27
C ALA A 113 15.43 24.46 10.61
N LEU A 114 16.22 24.08 11.62
CA LEU A 114 17.40 24.83 12.05
C LEU A 114 18.45 24.90 10.95
N VAL A 115 18.76 23.78 10.28
CA VAL A 115 19.70 23.75 9.15
C VAL A 115 19.23 24.66 8.01
N LEU A 116 17.93 24.65 7.70
CA LEU A 116 17.38 25.52 6.65
C LEU A 116 17.45 27.01 7.02
N LEU A 117 17.16 27.35 8.29
CA LEU A 117 17.28 28.72 8.80
C LEU A 117 18.73 29.22 8.76
N LEU A 118 19.68 28.39 9.22
CA LEU A 118 21.11 28.72 9.22
C LEU A 118 21.70 28.87 7.81
N ASN A 119 21.10 28.21 6.81
CA ASN A 119 21.46 28.36 5.40
C ASN A 119 20.81 29.59 4.73
N GLY A 120 20.29 30.55 5.51
CA GLY A 120 19.77 31.81 4.99
C GLY A 120 18.34 31.77 4.44
N ASN A 121 17.57 30.72 4.72
CA ASN A 121 16.14 30.68 4.39
C ASN A 121 15.31 31.42 5.45
N VAL A 122 15.67 32.69 5.68
CA VAL A 122 14.96 33.57 6.60
C VAL A 122 13.86 34.26 5.81
N ALA A 123 12.60 34.11 6.20
CA ALA A 123 11.41 34.56 5.46
C ALA A 123 11.25 36.09 5.39
N HIS A 124 12.20 36.79 4.77
CA HIS A 124 12.23 38.25 4.67
C HIS A 124 12.49 38.73 3.25
N GLY A 125 11.95 39.90 2.92
CA GLY A 125 12.17 40.57 1.63
C GLY A 125 11.37 39.97 0.46
N PRO A 126 11.72 40.32 -0.79
CA PRO A 126 10.94 39.95 -1.98
C PRO A 126 10.87 38.43 -2.23
N HIS A 127 11.75 37.66 -1.59
CA HIS A 127 11.79 36.20 -1.67
C HIS A 127 11.20 35.49 -0.42
N ALA A 128 10.56 36.23 0.48
CA ALA A 128 10.03 35.69 1.74
C ALA A 128 9.10 34.49 1.50
N ALA A 129 8.20 34.58 0.51
CA ALA A 129 7.28 33.49 0.19
C ALA A 129 8.01 32.21 -0.25
N GLN A 130 9.06 32.35 -1.07
CA GLN A 130 9.86 31.22 -1.55
C GLN A 130 10.68 30.59 -0.41
N GLN A 131 11.34 31.40 0.41
CA GLN A 131 12.12 30.91 1.57
C GLN A 131 11.22 30.23 2.60
N THR A 132 10.03 30.77 2.83
CA THR A 132 8.99 30.17 3.68
C THR A 132 8.55 28.81 3.14
N ALA A 133 8.33 28.72 1.83
CA ALA A 133 7.97 27.46 1.17
C ALA A 133 9.10 26.42 1.28
N ILE A 134 10.37 26.83 1.15
CA ILE A 134 11.53 25.94 1.32
C ILE A 134 11.62 25.43 2.76
N LEU A 135 11.48 26.32 3.74
CA LEU A 135 11.54 25.97 5.16
C LEU A 135 10.44 24.97 5.54
N PHE A 136 9.17 25.30 5.25
CA PHE A 136 8.05 24.42 5.58
C PHE A 136 8.02 23.16 4.73
N GLY A 137 8.36 23.25 3.45
CA GLY A 137 8.45 22.11 2.55
C GLY A 137 9.51 21.10 3.00
N GLY A 138 10.71 21.58 3.34
CA GLY A 138 11.82 20.74 3.82
C GLY A 138 11.52 20.07 5.16
N SER A 139 11.06 20.84 6.16
CA SER A 139 10.70 20.28 7.47
C SER A 139 9.48 19.36 7.41
N GLY A 140 8.49 19.69 6.57
CA GLY A 140 7.33 18.85 6.31
C GLY A 140 7.73 17.51 5.67
N ALA A 141 8.65 17.54 4.70
CA ALA A 141 9.20 16.33 4.09
C ALA A 141 9.94 15.45 5.10
N ALA A 142 10.78 16.04 5.97
CA ALA A 142 11.47 15.31 7.03
C ALA A 142 10.48 14.63 8.00
N GLY A 143 9.43 15.35 8.40
CA GLY A 143 8.36 14.79 9.23
C GLY A 143 7.62 13.63 8.55
N ALA A 144 7.30 13.77 7.26
CA ALA A 144 6.67 12.71 6.48
C ALA A 144 7.55 11.46 6.37
N VAL A 145 8.86 11.63 6.12
CA VAL A 145 9.84 10.53 6.07
C VAL A 145 9.90 9.79 7.41
N ALA A 146 9.97 10.51 8.54
CA ALA A 146 9.97 9.90 9.86
C ALA A 146 8.68 9.08 10.13
N LEU A 147 7.51 9.62 9.76
CA LEU A 147 6.24 8.91 9.90
C LEU A 147 6.15 7.66 9.00
N ILE A 148 6.65 7.73 7.76
CA ILE A 148 6.74 6.57 6.85
C ILE A 148 7.68 5.53 7.45
N ALA A 149 8.84 5.93 7.97
CA ALA A 149 9.77 5.04 8.64
C ALA A 149 9.13 4.35 9.85
N PHE A 150 8.35 5.07 10.67
CA PHE A 150 7.60 4.46 11.77
C PHE A 150 6.55 3.45 11.30
N ARG A 151 5.84 3.74 10.20
CA ARG A 151 4.85 2.80 9.64
C ARG A 151 5.51 1.56 9.05
N LEU A 152 6.63 1.71 8.35
CA LEU A 152 7.42 0.59 7.86
C LEU A 152 7.95 -0.22 9.05
N TRP A 153 8.44 0.45 10.09
CA TRP A 153 8.90 -0.21 11.31
C TRP A 153 7.78 -0.99 11.99
N ASP A 154 6.59 -0.40 12.19
CA ASP A 154 5.44 -1.08 12.80
C ASP A 154 4.94 -2.26 11.96
N ARG A 155 5.00 -2.14 10.62
CA ARG A 155 4.67 -3.22 9.71
C ARG A 155 5.63 -4.41 9.87
N TRP A 156 6.88 -4.15 10.20
CA TRP A 156 7.92 -5.18 10.36
C TRP A 156 8.00 -5.70 11.80
N PHE A 157 7.68 -4.86 12.78
CA PHE A 157 7.78 -5.15 14.23
C PHE A 157 6.49 -4.73 14.97
N PRO A 158 5.40 -5.52 14.87
CA PRO A 158 4.13 -5.20 15.51
C PRO A 158 4.28 -5.01 17.04
N PRO A 159 3.66 -3.98 17.64
CA PRO A 159 3.67 -3.79 19.09
C PRO A 159 3.01 -4.94 19.84
N GLY A 160 3.66 -5.49 20.86
CA GLY A 160 3.02 -6.37 21.85
C GLY A 160 2.86 -7.83 21.43
N GLU A 161 2.93 -8.15 20.14
CA GLU A 161 3.18 -9.51 19.69
C GLU A 161 4.68 -9.77 19.81
N ARG A 162 5.09 -10.51 20.84
CA ARG A 162 6.40 -11.18 20.78
C ARG A 162 6.36 -11.96 19.47
N LEU A 163 7.22 -11.59 18.51
CA LEU A 163 7.38 -12.32 17.26
C LEU A 163 7.52 -13.77 17.65
N LYS A 164 6.47 -14.57 17.41
CA LYS A 164 6.53 -15.99 17.73
C LYS A 164 7.66 -16.54 16.87
N PRO A 165 8.72 -17.08 17.49
CA PRO A 165 9.82 -17.61 16.72
C PRO A 165 9.27 -18.67 15.78
N VAL A 166 9.74 -18.64 14.55
CA VAL A 166 9.38 -19.64 13.56
C VAL A 166 10.47 -20.69 13.57
N THR A 167 10.06 -21.95 13.65
CA THR A 167 10.97 -23.10 13.61
C THR A 167 11.53 -23.29 12.19
N LEU A 168 12.70 -23.90 12.07
CA LEU A 168 13.31 -24.16 10.76
C LEU A 168 12.38 -25.02 9.88
N ALA A 169 11.77 -26.05 10.48
CA ALA A 169 10.80 -26.91 9.81
C ALA A 169 9.59 -26.12 9.25
N ALA A 170 9.09 -25.12 9.98
CA ALA A 170 8.00 -24.28 9.50
C ALA A 170 8.42 -23.39 8.32
N VAL A 171 9.65 -22.87 8.31
CA VAL A 171 10.17 -22.13 7.14
C VAL A 171 10.33 -23.05 5.93
N GLN A 172 10.88 -24.26 6.12
CA GLN A 172 11.05 -25.24 5.04
C GLN A 172 9.71 -25.71 4.46
N ALA A 173 8.72 -26.00 5.32
CA ALA A 173 7.37 -26.35 4.90
C ALA A 173 6.73 -25.21 4.09
N ALA A 174 6.86 -23.97 4.56
CA ALA A 174 6.38 -22.79 3.83
C ALA A 174 7.09 -22.60 2.48
N THR A 175 8.39 -22.92 2.38
CA THR A 175 9.12 -22.90 1.11
C THR A 175 8.59 -23.94 0.14
N ALA A 176 8.34 -25.18 0.59
CA ALA A 176 7.81 -26.24 -0.26
C ALA A 176 6.40 -25.89 -0.80
N GLU A 177 5.54 -25.34 0.06
CA GLU A 177 4.21 -24.84 -0.34
C GLU A 177 4.31 -23.68 -1.34
N ALA A 178 5.26 -22.76 -1.12
CA ALA A 178 5.54 -21.65 -2.03
C ALA A 178 6.02 -22.15 -3.40
N GLU A 179 6.88 -23.16 -3.45
CA GLU A 179 7.35 -23.77 -4.70
C GLU A 179 6.22 -24.48 -5.46
N GLN A 180 5.32 -25.15 -4.76
CA GLN A 180 4.11 -25.70 -5.38
C GLN A 180 3.23 -24.60 -5.97
N THR A 181 3.05 -23.49 -5.23
CA THR A 181 2.32 -22.32 -5.70
C THR A 181 2.96 -21.73 -6.95
N LEU A 182 4.29 -21.57 -6.95
CA LEU A 182 5.05 -21.07 -8.11
C LEU A 182 4.85 -21.95 -9.35
N ARG A 183 4.88 -23.28 -9.19
CA ARG A 183 4.63 -24.23 -10.29
C ARG A 183 3.21 -24.05 -10.86
N LYS A 184 2.21 -23.93 -10.00
CA LYS A 184 0.82 -23.71 -10.42
C LYS A 184 0.64 -22.36 -11.13
N VAL A 185 1.28 -21.28 -10.63
CA VAL A 185 1.28 -19.96 -11.30
C VAL A 185 1.88 -20.05 -12.70
N ARG A 186 3.03 -20.71 -12.86
CA ARG A 186 3.67 -20.89 -14.17
C ARG A 186 2.80 -21.71 -15.13
N ALA A 187 2.20 -22.80 -14.65
CA ALA A 187 1.27 -23.60 -15.45
C ALA A 187 0.06 -22.77 -15.91
N ASN A 188 -0.47 -21.90 -15.05
CA ASN A 188 -1.56 -21.00 -15.41
C ASN A 188 -1.11 -19.94 -16.41
N ASN A 189 0.09 -19.36 -16.27
CA ASN A 189 0.67 -18.44 -17.26
C ASN A 189 0.73 -19.10 -18.65
N HIS A 190 1.22 -20.34 -18.75
CA HIS A 190 1.24 -21.08 -20.02
C HIS A 190 -0.16 -21.34 -20.59
N ARG A 191 -1.17 -21.56 -19.74
CA ARG A 191 -2.55 -21.73 -20.19
C ARG A 191 -3.11 -20.43 -20.79
N VAL A 192 -2.92 -19.31 -20.12
CA VAL A 192 -3.37 -17.99 -20.60
C VAL A 192 -2.68 -17.63 -21.92
N ASP A 193 -1.38 -17.89 -22.03
CA ASP A 193 -0.60 -17.64 -23.23
C ASP A 193 -1.12 -18.46 -24.44
N ARG A 194 -1.36 -19.77 -24.23
CA ARG A 194 -1.97 -20.62 -25.28
C ARG A 194 -3.36 -20.14 -25.68
N MET A 195 -4.18 -19.72 -24.73
CA MET A 195 -5.52 -19.17 -25.03
C MET A 195 -5.41 -17.87 -25.83
N ALA A 196 -4.47 -16.99 -25.50
CA ALA A 196 -4.26 -15.75 -26.24
C ALA A 196 -3.80 -16.02 -27.68
N ALA A 197 -2.96 -17.03 -27.90
CA ALA A 197 -2.55 -17.48 -29.22
C ALA A 197 -3.73 -18.08 -30.02
N ALA A 198 -4.57 -18.89 -29.38
CA ALA A 198 -5.76 -19.48 -30.02
C ALA A 198 -6.76 -18.41 -30.48
N VAL A 199 -7.01 -17.39 -29.64
CA VAL A 199 -7.88 -16.26 -30.00
C VAL A 199 -7.33 -15.51 -31.22
N GLU A 200 -6.02 -15.26 -31.27
CA GLU A 200 -5.38 -14.60 -32.39
C GLU A 200 -5.51 -15.41 -33.69
N GLN A 201 -5.23 -16.71 -33.63
CA GLN A 201 -5.33 -17.60 -34.81
C GLN A 201 -6.76 -17.67 -35.34
N GLN A 202 -7.76 -17.78 -34.45
CA GLN A 202 -9.15 -17.80 -34.88
C GLN A 202 -9.63 -16.45 -35.41
N LEU A 203 -9.16 -15.32 -34.87
CA LEU A 203 -9.43 -14.01 -35.46
C LEU A 203 -8.90 -13.90 -36.90
N GLN A 204 -7.72 -14.44 -37.17
CA GLN A 204 -7.19 -14.48 -38.54
C GLN A 204 -7.99 -15.42 -39.44
N ALA A 205 -8.42 -16.57 -38.93
CA ALA A 205 -9.26 -17.52 -39.69
C ALA A 205 -10.69 -17.00 -39.93
N ALA A 206 -11.25 -16.25 -38.98
CA ALA A 206 -12.58 -15.65 -39.07
C ALA A 206 -12.69 -14.68 -40.24
N ARG A 207 -11.62 -13.91 -40.49
CA ARG A 207 -11.51 -13.02 -41.66
C ARG A 207 -11.65 -13.77 -43.00
N LEU A 208 -11.42 -15.08 -43.01
CA LEU A 208 -11.48 -15.90 -44.21
C LEU A 208 -12.78 -16.73 -44.30
N ASN A 209 -13.29 -17.25 -43.18
CA ASN A 209 -14.33 -18.28 -43.19
C ASN A 209 -15.63 -17.97 -42.42
N LEU A 210 -15.74 -16.81 -41.73
CA LEU A 210 -16.96 -16.27 -41.10
C LEU A 210 -17.90 -17.29 -40.38
N ASP A 211 -17.38 -18.14 -39.49
CA ASP A 211 -18.24 -18.97 -38.62
C ASP A 211 -18.62 -18.23 -37.33
N PHE A 212 -19.82 -17.67 -37.31
CA PHE A 212 -20.36 -16.92 -36.16
C PHE A 212 -20.43 -17.75 -34.87
N ALA A 213 -20.80 -19.04 -34.93
CA ALA A 213 -21.01 -19.84 -33.73
C ALA A 213 -19.69 -20.11 -32.99
N GLY A 214 -18.66 -20.50 -33.73
CA GLY A 214 -17.31 -20.71 -33.18
C GLY A 214 -16.73 -19.43 -32.57
N LEU A 215 -16.96 -18.27 -33.16
CA LEU A 215 -16.49 -16.99 -32.61
C LEU A 215 -17.16 -16.63 -31.28
N CYS A 216 -18.47 -16.85 -31.16
CA CYS A 216 -19.18 -16.65 -29.90
C CYS A 216 -18.66 -17.57 -28.80
N GLU A 217 -18.44 -18.86 -29.10
CA GLU A 217 -17.88 -19.84 -28.17
C GLU A 217 -16.49 -19.40 -27.70
N LEU A 218 -15.60 -19.05 -28.63
CA LEU A 218 -14.26 -18.56 -28.31
C LEU A 218 -14.30 -17.32 -27.41
N HIS A 219 -15.20 -16.37 -27.68
CA HIS A 219 -15.34 -15.18 -26.83
C HIS A 219 -15.69 -15.57 -25.39
N TYR A 220 -16.63 -16.49 -25.19
CA TYR A 220 -17.00 -16.94 -23.84
C TYR A 220 -15.88 -17.71 -23.16
N GLU A 221 -15.18 -18.60 -23.87
CA GLU A 221 -14.03 -19.34 -23.34
C GLU A 221 -12.88 -18.40 -22.96
N SER A 222 -12.56 -17.45 -23.83
CA SER A 222 -11.52 -16.45 -23.64
C SER A 222 -11.80 -15.59 -22.40
N ARG A 223 -13.02 -15.08 -22.28
CA ARG A 223 -13.47 -14.31 -21.10
C ARG A 223 -13.44 -15.16 -19.83
N GLY A 224 -13.96 -16.39 -19.88
CA GLY A 224 -13.94 -17.30 -18.74
C GLY A 224 -12.52 -17.68 -18.32
N CYS A 225 -11.58 -17.81 -19.26
CA CYS A 225 -10.18 -18.04 -18.97
C CYS A 225 -9.55 -16.83 -18.27
N ALA A 226 -9.83 -15.62 -18.74
CA ALA A 226 -9.33 -14.38 -18.15
C ALA A 226 -9.84 -14.17 -16.72
N ASP A 227 -11.15 -14.37 -16.48
CA ASP A 227 -11.77 -14.22 -15.16
C ASP A 227 -11.17 -15.21 -14.14
N ASN A 228 -11.05 -16.48 -14.52
CA ASN A 228 -10.43 -17.52 -13.67
C ASN A 228 -8.94 -17.22 -13.40
N ALA A 229 -8.20 -16.78 -14.41
CA ALA A 229 -6.79 -16.44 -14.25
C ALA A 229 -6.62 -15.23 -13.31
N TYR A 230 -7.46 -14.21 -13.43
CA TYR A 230 -7.41 -13.04 -12.55
C TYR A 230 -7.63 -13.41 -11.08
N GLN A 231 -8.66 -14.20 -10.77
CA GLN A 231 -8.91 -14.69 -9.42
C GLN A 231 -7.72 -15.48 -8.87
N TYR A 232 -7.18 -16.37 -9.70
CA TYR A 232 -6.02 -17.19 -9.33
C TYR A 232 -4.77 -16.34 -9.02
N TYR A 233 -4.52 -15.30 -9.82
CA TYR A 233 -3.39 -14.38 -9.59
C TYR A 233 -3.58 -13.53 -8.33
N ASP A 234 -4.81 -13.10 -8.02
CA ASP A 234 -5.08 -12.36 -6.79
C ASP A 234 -4.85 -13.23 -5.55
N MET A 235 -5.37 -14.46 -5.55
CA MET A 235 -5.09 -15.45 -4.50
C MET A 235 -3.58 -15.72 -4.35
N SER A 236 -2.86 -15.90 -5.47
CA SER A 236 -1.41 -16.12 -5.45
C SER A 236 -0.64 -14.93 -4.91
N ARG A 237 -1.12 -13.71 -5.18
CA ARG A 237 -0.57 -12.47 -4.63
C ARG A 237 -0.77 -12.39 -3.12
N ASP A 238 -1.92 -12.84 -2.60
CA ASP A 238 -2.16 -12.95 -1.16
C ASP A 238 -1.24 -13.96 -0.49
N VAL A 239 -1.02 -15.13 -1.11
CA VAL A 239 -0.04 -16.11 -0.64
C VAL A 239 1.35 -15.46 -0.55
N ALA A 240 1.80 -14.79 -1.61
CA ALA A 240 3.10 -14.09 -1.61
C ALA A 240 3.20 -13.01 -0.52
N ARG A 241 2.10 -12.30 -0.19
CA ARG A 241 2.05 -11.37 0.94
C ARG A 241 2.15 -12.09 2.28
N GLY A 242 1.48 -13.23 2.44
CA GLY A 242 1.54 -14.07 3.65
C GLY A 242 2.96 -14.55 3.95
N LEU A 243 3.67 -15.02 2.92
CA LEU A 243 5.06 -15.47 3.02
C LEU A 243 6.01 -14.36 3.48
N ALA A 244 5.71 -13.09 3.18
CA ALA A 244 6.49 -11.93 3.65
C ALA A 244 6.64 -11.94 5.17
N GLY A 245 5.55 -12.22 5.89
CA GLY A 245 5.54 -12.27 7.35
C GLY A 245 6.39 -13.42 7.89
N ILE A 246 6.41 -14.56 7.19
CA ILE A 246 7.26 -15.71 7.57
C ILE A 246 8.74 -15.36 7.40
N VAL A 247 9.12 -14.74 6.28
CA VAL A 247 10.51 -14.29 6.04
C VAL A 247 10.97 -13.30 7.11
N VAL A 248 10.14 -12.30 7.43
CA VAL A 248 10.47 -11.32 8.49
C VAL A 248 10.65 -12.01 9.84
N ARG A 249 9.73 -12.92 10.22
CA ARG A 249 9.85 -13.68 11.46
C ARG A 249 11.10 -14.56 11.47
N ALA A 250 11.38 -15.28 10.40
CA ALA A 250 12.57 -16.13 10.29
C ALA A 250 13.86 -15.33 10.46
N ARG A 251 13.98 -14.16 9.81
CA ARG A 251 15.12 -13.24 9.98
C ARG A 251 15.22 -12.70 11.41
N ALA A 252 14.08 -12.34 12.02
CA ALA A 252 14.05 -11.89 13.40
C ALA A 252 14.45 -13.00 14.39
N THR A 253 14.12 -14.27 14.11
CA THR A 253 14.58 -15.42 14.93
C THR A 253 16.10 -15.54 14.94
N VAL A 254 16.78 -15.19 13.85
CA VAL A 254 18.25 -15.23 13.76
C VAL A 254 18.90 -14.08 14.56
N THR A 255 18.33 -12.88 14.48
CA THR A 255 18.91 -11.66 15.08
C THR A 255 18.56 -11.48 16.55
N MET A 256 17.33 -11.81 16.95
CA MET A 256 16.94 -11.79 18.34
C MET A 256 17.59 -12.98 19.05
N ARG A 257 18.11 -12.78 20.28
CA ARG A 257 18.48 -13.87 21.19
C ARG A 257 17.20 -14.59 21.65
N VAL A 258 16.45 -15.15 20.71
CA VAL A 258 15.29 -15.99 20.99
C VAL A 258 15.83 -17.15 21.82
N ARG A 259 15.30 -17.30 23.04
CA ARG A 259 15.60 -18.47 23.89
C ARG A 259 15.34 -19.71 23.05
N SER A 260 16.33 -20.58 22.97
CA SER A 260 16.16 -21.93 22.42
C SER A 260 14.84 -22.51 22.88
N GLU A 261 13.93 -22.75 21.94
CA GLU A 261 12.75 -23.53 22.23
C GLU A 261 13.22 -24.93 22.62
N VAL A 262 12.60 -25.47 23.67
CA VAL A 262 12.84 -26.84 24.07
C VAL A 262 12.20 -27.70 23.00
N ASN A 263 12.99 -28.51 22.31
CA ASN A 263 12.48 -29.45 21.33
C ASN A 263 11.51 -30.40 22.08
N PRO A 264 10.21 -30.45 21.72
CA PRO A 264 9.22 -31.21 22.47
C PRO A 264 9.47 -32.72 22.40
N ALA A 265 10.18 -33.20 21.38
CA ALA A 265 10.54 -34.61 21.23
C ALA A 265 11.77 -35.01 22.06
N THR A 266 12.73 -34.09 22.27
CA THR A 266 14.02 -34.42 22.91
C THR A 266 14.22 -33.77 24.28
N GLY A 267 13.36 -32.83 24.68
CA GLY A 267 13.49 -32.07 25.93
C GLY A 267 14.72 -31.16 25.99
N ARG A 268 15.55 -31.11 24.94
CA ARG A 268 16.78 -30.32 24.90
C ARG A 268 16.53 -28.93 24.30
N ARG A 269 17.24 -27.94 24.84
CA ARG A 269 17.32 -26.60 24.25
C ARG A 269 18.26 -26.63 23.06
N GLU A 270 17.72 -26.76 21.86
CA GLU A 270 18.52 -26.66 20.64
C GLU A 270 18.85 -25.18 20.38
N ARG A 271 20.13 -24.86 20.23
CA ARG A 271 20.52 -23.57 19.67
C ARG A 271 20.01 -23.55 18.23
N PRO A 272 19.19 -22.57 17.82
CA PRO A 272 18.73 -22.50 16.45
C PRO A 272 19.95 -22.44 15.53
N ASN A 273 20.04 -23.38 14.59
CA ASN A 273 21.08 -23.38 13.57
C ASN A 273 20.91 -22.12 12.71
N ARG A 274 21.65 -21.07 13.05
CA ARG A 274 21.47 -19.72 12.49
C ARG A 274 21.78 -19.69 11.00
N SER A 275 22.81 -20.42 10.55
CA SER A 275 23.13 -20.51 9.13
C SER A 275 22.03 -21.23 8.36
N ALA A 276 21.51 -22.35 8.87
CA ALA A 276 20.40 -23.06 8.25
C ALA A 276 19.11 -22.22 8.20
N MET A 277 18.77 -21.51 9.28
CA MET A 277 17.62 -20.59 9.30
C MET A 277 17.80 -19.42 8.33
N THR A 278 19.00 -18.85 8.26
CA THR A 278 19.31 -17.76 7.31
C THR A 278 19.18 -18.24 5.87
N ALA A 279 19.74 -19.40 5.54
CA ALA A 279 19.62 -20.02 4.23
C ALA A 279 18.16 -20.31 3.87
N ALA A 280 17.39 -20.89 4.79
CA ALA A 280 15.96 -21.16 4.60
C ALA A 280 15.14 -19.87 4.40
N ALA A 281 15.41 -18.83 5.18
CA ALA A 281 14.75 -17.53 5.03
C ALA A 281 15.08 -16.85 3.69
N THR A 282 16.33 -16.97 3.23
CA THR A 282 16.76 -16.47 1.92
C THR A 282 16.10 -17.23 0.79
N SER A 283 16.06 -18.58 0.86
CA SER A 283 15.37 -19.41 -0.12
C SER A 283 13.88 -19.06 -0.22
N LEU A 284 13.19 -18.94 0.93
CA LEU A 284 11.79 -18.53 0.97
C LEU A 284 11.57 -17.14 0.38
N ALA A 285 12.47 -16.19 0.67
CA ALA A 285 12.40 -14.84 0.11
C ALA A 285 12.55 -14.82 -1.41
N LEU A 286 13.48 -15.63 -1.95
CA LEU A 286 13.67 -15.80 -3.39
C LEU A 286 12.43 -16.41 -4.05
N THR A 287 11.88 -17.50 -3.50
CA THR A 287 10.67 -18.14 -4.03
C THR A 287 9.48 -17.19 -4.00
N ARG A 288 9.30 -16.42 -2.92
CA ARG A 288 8.28 -15.37 -2.85
C ARG A 288 8.43 -14.32 -3.94
N SER A 289 9.66 -13.84 -4.19
CA SER A 289 9.92 -12.87 -5.26
C SER A 289 9.51 -13.45 -6.60
N ARG A 290 9.95 -14.68 -6.91
CA ARG A 290 9.60 -15.39 -8.16
C ARG A 290 8.09 -15.54 -8.35
N ILE A 291 7.33 -15.85 -7.30
CA ILE A 291 5.86 -15.89 -7.37
C ILE A 291 5.31 -14.51 -7.74
N SER A 292 5.81 -13.45 -7.11
CA SER A 292 5.36 -12.08 -7.38
C SER A 292 5.64 -11.66 -8.82
N ASP A 293 6.82 -12.01 -9.35
CA ASP A 293 7.22 -11.73 -10.72
C ASP A 293 6.35 -12.51 -11.73
N GLU A 294 6.13 -13.80 -11.50
CA GLU A 294 5.29 -14.64 -12.37
C GLU A 294 3.81 -14.23 -12.34
N VAL A 295 3.29 -13.80 -11.18
CA VAL A 295 1.96 -13.20 -11.07
C VAL A 295 1.89 -11.89 -11.86
N GLY A 296 2.93 -11.05 -11.77
CA GLY A 296 3.02 -9.82 -12.55
C GLY A 296 2.96 -10.08 -14.07
N LYS A 297 3.74 -11.06 -14.55
CA LYS A 297 3.69 -11.52 -15.96
C LYS A 297 2.30 -12.02 -16.34
N GLY A 298 1.70 -12.88 -15.52
CA GLY A 298 0.37 -13.44 -15.75
C GLY A 298 -0.73 -12.38 -15.85
N LEU A 299 -0.68 -11.34 -15.00
CA LEU A 299 -1.61 -10.21 -15.07
C LEU A 299 -1.45 -9.41 -16.37
N THR A 300 -0.23 -9.22 -16.87
CA THR A 300 0.00 -8.60 -18.18
C THR A 300 -0.57 -9.47 -19.31
N MET A 301 -0.38 -10.79 -19.25
CA MET A 301 -0.97 -11.72 -20.23
C MET A 301 -2.50 -11.67 -20.21
N VAL A 302 -3.15 -11.62 -19.04
CA VAL A 302 -4.60 -11.48 -18.93
C VAL A 302 -5.09 -10.14 -19.48
N LYS A 303 -4.36 -9.05 -19.28
CA LYS A 303 -4.69 -7.76 -19.90
C LYS A 303 -4.66 -7.85 -21.43
N ASN A 304 -3.63 -8.47 -21.98
CA ASN A 304 -3.51 -8.66 -23.43
C ASN A 304 -4.61 -9.58 -23.96
N LEU A 305 -4.91 -10.68 -23.26
CA LEU A 305 -6.01 -11.58 -23.59
C LEU A 305 -7.33 -10.81 -23.62
N ASN A 306 -7.64 -10.02 -22.57
CA ASN A 306 -8.86 -9.23 -22.50
C ASN A 306 -8.97 -8.19 -23.63
N ALA A 307 -7.87 -7.57 -24.04
CA ALA A 307 -7.85 -6.68 -25.20
C ALA A 307 -8.25 -7.45 -26.47
N ARG A 308 -7.64 -8.62 -26.72
CA ARG A 308 -7.99 -9.48 -27.86
C ARG A 308 -9.43 -10.01 -27.79
N THR A 309 -9.92 -10.34 -26.60
CA THR A 309 -11.32 -10.75 -26.39
C THR A 309 -12.28 -9.59 -26.72
N ALA A 310 -11.90 -8.35 -26.40
CA ALA A 310 -12.68 -7.17 -26.76
C ALA A 310 -12.68 -6.93 -28.27
N ASP A 311 -11.52 -7.07 -28.93
CA ASP A 311 -11.42 -6.99 -30.39
C ASP A 311 -12.27 -8.07 -31.06
N LEU A 312 -12.24 -9.31 -30.54
CA LEU A 312 -13.12 -10.39 -30.99
C LEU A 312 -14.60 -10.06 -30.81
N LYS A 313 -15.00 -9.45 -29.68
CA LYS A 313 -16.37 -8.99 -29.47
C LYS A 313 -16.79 -7.98 -30.55
N PHE A 314 -15.93 -7.05 -30.92
CA PHE A 314 -16.22 -6.06 -31.96
C PHE A 314 -16.22 -6.67 -33.37
N SER A 315 -15.29 -7.57 -33.69
CA SER A 315 -15.28 -8.30 -34.96
C SER A 315 -16.56 -9.14 -35.14
N ILE A 316 -17.04 -9.84 -34.11
CA ILE A 316 -18.33 -10.55 -34.19
C ILE A 316 -19.48 -9.60 -34.52
N ARG A 317 -19.50 -8.39 -33.93
CA ARG A 317 -20.53 -7.38 -34.20
C ARG A 317 -20.48 -6.88 -35.65
N ASP A 318 -19.28 -6.57 -36.13
CA ASP A 318 -19.08 -5.86 -37.38
C ASP A 318 -19.07 -6.81 -38.60
N ASP A 319 -18.56 -8.05 -38.44
CA ASP A 319 -18.30 -8.97 -39.55
C ASP A 319 -19.40 -10.05 -39.73
N CYS A 320 -20.26 -10.30 -38.71
CA CYS A 320 -21.31 -11.33 -38.77
C CYS A 320 -22.72 -10.78 -39.06
N GLY A 321 -22.81 -9.53 -39.53
CA GLY A 321 -24.07 -8.87 -39.92
C GLY A 321 -25.09 -8.79 -38.78
N ALA A 322 -26.38 -8.93 -39.11
CA ALA A 322 -27.48 -8.75 -38.15
C ALA A 322 -27.43 -9.72 -36.95
N ARG A 323 -26.88 -10.94 -37.13
CA ARG A 323 -26.72 -11.90 -36.02
C ARG A 323 -25.67 -11.43 -35.02
N GLY A 324 -24.55 -10.91 -35.52
CA GLY A 324 -23.48 -10.30 -34.73
C GLY A 324 -23.96 -9.12 -33.89
N GLN A 325 -24.72 -8.21 -34.53
CA GLN A 325 -25.29 -7.03 -33.87
C GLN A 325 -26.22 -7.40 -32.71
N ARG A 326 -27.19 -8.31 -32.94
CA ARG A 326 -28.10 -8.77 -31.89
C ARG A 326 -27.36 -9.42 -30.72
N TRP A 327 -26.38 -10.28 -31.02
CA TRP A 327 -25.57 -10.91 -29.98
C TRP A 327 -24.79 -9.90 -29.14
N PHE A 328 -24.23 -8.86 -29.78
CA PHE A 328 -23.50 -7.80 -29.10
C PHE A 328 -24.43 -7.00 -28.18
N GLU A 329 -25.61 -6.62 -28.67
CA GLU A 329 -26.62 -5.91 -27.88
C GLU A 329 -27.07 -6.73 -26.66
N ASP A 330 -27.38 -8.01 -26.86
CA ASP A 330 -27.75 -8.94 -25.78
C ASP A 330 -26.61 -9.12 -24.76
N LEU A 331 -25.36 -9.13 -25.20
CA LEU A 331 -24.19 -9.24 -24.33
C LEU A 331 -23.98 -7.98 -23.49
N GLU A 332 -24.11 -6.80 -24.09
CA GLU A 332 -24.01 -5.51 -23.38
C GLU A 332 -25.17 -5.34 -22.40
N ALA A 333 -26.41 -5.68 -22.78
CA ALA A 333 -27.57 -5.65 -21.90
C ALA A 333 -27.38 -6.54 -20.66
N ARG A 334 -26.88 -7.78 -20.85
CA ARG A 334 -26.55 -8.69 -19.74
C ARG A 334 -25.41 -8.15 -18.88
N THR A 335 -24.42 -7.49 -19.48
CA THR A 335 -23.30 -6.91 -18.73
C THR A 335 -23.75 -5.73 -17.88
N GLU A 336 -24.61 -4.87 -18.43
CA GLU A 336 -25.15 -3.71 -17.73
C GLU A 336 -26.08 -4.13 -16.58
N ALA A 337 -26.96 -5.12 -16.81
CA ALA A 337 -27.80 -5.69 -15.74
C ALA A 337 -26.96 -6.23 -14.57
N ARG A 338 -25.82 -6.88 -14.85
CA ARG A 338 -24.89 -7.34 -13.79
C ARG A 338 -24.24 -6.17 -13.04
N ARG A 339 -23.79 -5.12 -13.74
CA ARG A 339 -23.21 -3.93 -13.09
C ARG A 339 -24.21 -3.27 -12.14
N GLN A 340 -25.46 -3.15 -12.58
CA GLN A 340 -26.55 -2.60 -11.77
C GLN A 340 -26.83 -3.46 -10.53
N ALA A 341 -26.84 -4.79 -10.67
CA ALA A 341 -26.98 -5.71 -9.55
C ALA A 341 -25.81 -5.63 -8.56
N ASP A 342 -24.58 -5.47 -9.06
CA ASP A 342 -23.37 -5.31 -8.23
C ASP A 342 -23.25 -3.92 -7.57
N GLY A 343 -24.22 -3.02 -7.80
CA GLY A 343 -24.22 -1.67 -7.25
C GLY A 343 -23.15 -0.76 -7.87
N ARG A 344 -22.53 -1.17 -8.98
CA ARG A 344 -21.65 -0.33 -9.79
C ARG A 344 -22.52 0.47 -10.75
N LEU A 345 -22.80 1.73 -10.41
CA LEU A 345 -23.52 2.65 -11.30
C LEU A 345 -22.77 2.74 -12.66
N PRO A 346 -23.49 2.80 -13.79
CA PRO A 346 -22.87 3.07 -15.08
C PRO A 346 -22.14 4.42 -15.03
N ALA A 347 -20.96 4.47 -15.66
CA ALA A 347 -20.14 5.66 -15.79
C ALA A 347 -20.80 6.68 -16.73
#